data_AF-A0A0R2L184-F1
#
_entry.id   AF-A0A0R2L184-F1
#
_cell.length_a   1.000
_cell.length_b   1.000
_cell.length_c   1.000
_cell.angle_alpha   90.00
_cell.angle_beta   90.00
_cell.angle_gamma   90.00
#
_symmetry.space_group_name_H-M   'P 1'
#
loop_
_entity.id
_entity.type
_entity.pdbx_description
1 polymer ?
#
loop_
_entity_poly.entity_id
_entity_poly.type
_entity_poly.pdbx_seq_one_letter_code
_entity_poly.pdbx_strand_id
1 'polypeptide(L)'
;MIAAPTYWRNLSGKMKDFFDCMRQRLVRFDRKGETHPDRFKNKHYLSITDCYTGAFENWVTGVTDQSLRTIDQVMSAAGVIKINEIVMTNSWGVQELSAGKKAECLKRGKQINSIQKKDDSTLKRYIQLFFMVAVMALAAMGIQVGLGLMPKTNFWLSYSSFVVIFFVLLACILHFATYVKHKRK
;
A
#
# COMPACT_ATOMS: atom_id res chain seq x y z
N MET A 1 7.73 -5.68 -15.65
CA MET A 1 8.35 -6.28 -14.45
C MET A 1 9.49 -5.37 -14.03
N ILE A 2 9.66 -5.11 -12.72
CA ILE A 2 10.73 -4.30 -12.17
C ILE A 2 11.53 -5.18 -11.21
N ALA A 3 12.83 -5.32 -11.44
CA ALA A 3 13.71 -6.05 -10.54
C ALA A 3 14.81 -5.10 -10.08
N ALA A 4 14.89 -4.83 -8.78
CA ALA A 4 15.91 -3.97 -8.20
C ALA A 4 16.30 -4.46 -6.81
N PRO A 5 17.61 -4.62 -6.54
CA PRO A 5 18.06 -4.97 -5.21
C PRO A 5 17.85 -3.80 -4.24
N THR A 6 17.68 -4.13 -2.96
CA THR A 6 17.69 -3.13 -1.89
C THR A 6 19.11 -2.92 -1.39
N TYR A 7 19.64 -1.72 -1.61
CA TYR A 7 20.95 -1.31 -1.09
C TYR A 7 20.77 -0.23 -0.04
N TRP A 8 21.36 -0.41 1.14
CA TRP A 8 21.30 0.58 2.22
C TRP A 8 19.86 1.05 2.54
N ARG A 9 18.91 0.10 2.59
CA ARG A 9 17.48 0.37 2.77
C ARG A 9 16.88 1.28 1.70
N ASN A 10 17.45 1.34 0.50
CA ASN A 10 16.95 2.18 -0.58
C ASN A 10 17.07 1.47 -1.93
N LEU A 11 16.38 2.03 -2.92
CA LEU A 11 16.41 1.57 -4.29
C LEU A 11 17.82 1.71 -4.87
N SER A 12 18.24 0.74 -5.68
CA SER A 12 19.53 0.83 -6.38
C SER A 12 19.63 2.11 -7.23
N GLY A 13 20.79 2.76 -7.19
CA GLY A 13 21.04 3.98 -7.96
C GLY A 13 20.75 3.79 -9.46
N LYS A 14 21.14 2.65 -10.03
CA LYS A 14 20.84 2.30 -11.42
C LYS A 14 19.34 2.28 -11.74
N MET A 15 18.51 1.78 -10.82
CA MET A 15 17.05 1.78 -11.03
C MET A 15 16.48 3.18 -10.86
N LYS A 16 17.02 3.98 -9.95
CA LYS A 16 16.66 5.39 -9.83
C LYS A 16 16.96 6.17 -11.11
N ASP A 17 18.18 6.04 -11.65
CA ASP A 17 18.58 6.69 -12.90
C ASP A 17 17.70 6.25 -14.07
N PHE A 18 17.37 4.95 -14.14
CA PHE A 18 16.41 4.42 -15.11
C PHE A 18 15.04 5.10 -15.01
N PHE A 19 14.49 5.25 -13.80
CA PHE A 19 13.22 5.94 -13.60
C PHE A 19 13.28 7.41 -13.96
N ASP A 20 14.37 8.10 -13.61
CA ASP A 20 14.58 9.51 -13.94
C ASP A 20 14.64 9.72 -15.47
N CYS A 21 15.33 8.82 -16.20
CA CYS A 21 15.34 8.81 -17.66
C CYS A 21 13.97 8.45 -18.28
N MET A 22 13.25 7.50 -17.68
CA MET A 22 11.94 7.07 -18.17
C MET A 22 10.80 8.02 -17.80
N ARG A 23 11.05 9.02 -16.94
CA ARG A 23 10.04 9.93 -16.39
C ARG A 23 9.12 10.53 -17.47
N GLN A 24 9.70 11.01 -18.58
CA GLN A 24 8.94 11.62 -19.68
C GLN A 24 8.03 10.65 -20.45
N ARG A 25 8.29 9.33 -20.35
CA ARG A 25 7.47 8.28 -20.98
C ARG A 25 6.44 7.69 -20.02
N LEU A 26 6.71 7.82 -18.71
CA LEU A 26 5.86 7.33 -17.63
C LEU A 26 4.74 8.32 -17.32
N VAL A 27 5.09 9.61 -17.25
CA VAL A 27 4.18 10.69 -16.91
C VAL A 27 4.33 11.86 -17.88
N ARG A 28 3.22 12.55 -18.12
CA ARG A 28 3.17 13.85 -18.79
C ARG A 28 2.92 14.94 -17.76
N PHE A 29 3.48 16.12 -17.99
CA PHE A 29 3.27 17.29 -17.14
C PHE A 29 2.29 18.24 -17.84
N ASP A 30 1.33 18.77 -17.09
CA ASP A 30 0.49 19.84 -17.59
C ASP A 30 1.15 21.22 -17.41
N ARG A 31 0.47 22.28 -17.89
CA ARG A 31 0.94 23.66 -17.75
C ARG A 31 1.04 24.14 -16.30
N LYS A 32 0.44 23.45 -15.33
CA LYS A 32 0.49 23.75 -13.89
C LYS A 32 1.55 22.91 -13.17
N GLY A 33 2.24 22.01 -13.89
CA GLY A 33 3.25 21.11 -13.34
C GLY A 33 2.67 19.85 -12.70
N GLU A 34 1.37 19.57 -12.84
CA GLU A 34 0.78 18.33 -12.32
C GLU A 34 1.16 17.13 -13.21
N THR A 35 1.42 15.99 -12.58
CA THR A 35 1.78 14.74 -13.26
C THR A 35 0.53 13.94 -13.62
N HIS A 36 0.42 13.59 -14.89
CA HIS A 36 -0.66 12.75 -15.40
C HIS A 36 -0.07 11.46 -15.98
N PRO A 37 -0.69 10.29 -15.76
CA PRO A 37 -0.29 9.06 -16.43
C PRO A 37 -0.28 9.21 -17.95
N ASP A 38 0.76 8.70 -18.61
CA ASP A 38 0.89 8.71 -20.06
C ASP A 38 0.69 7.30 -20.65
N ARG A 39 1.66 6.76 -21.39
CA ARG A 39 1.55 5.54 -22.19
C ARG A 39 1.28 4.26 -21.39
N PHE A 40 1.62 4.24 -20.10
CA PHE A 40 1.57 3.04 -19.27
C PHE A 40 0.35 2.99 -18.35
N LYS A 41 -0.62 3.90 -18.51
CA LYS A 41 -1.86 3.90 -17.73
C LYS A 41 -2.59 2.55 -17.84
N ASN A 42 -3.06 2.04 -16.71
CA ASN A 42 -3.76 0.77 -16.55
C ASN A 42 -2.93 -0.47 -16.96
N LYS A 43 -1.62 -0.33 -17.15
CA LYS A 43 -0.73 -1.48 -17.26
C LYS A 43 -0.50 -2.05 -15.87
N HIS A 44 0.00 -3.27 -15.83
CA HIS A 44 0.24 -3.98 -14.59
C HIS A 44 1.73 -4.21 -14.37
N TYR A 45 2.19 -4.16 -13.12
CA TYR A 45 3.57 -4.49 -12.78
C TYR A 45 3.70 -5.46 -11.60
N LEU A 46 4.84 -6.14 -11.60
CA LEU A 46 5.38 -6.97 -10.54
C LEU A 46 6.73 -6.35 -10.15
N SER A 47 6.95 -6.12 -8.86
CA SER A 47 8.25 -5.74 -8.30
C SER A 47 8.94 -6.95 -7.66
N ILE A 48 10.24 -7.07 -7.90
CA ILE A 48 11.11 -8.09 -7.33
C ILE A 48 12.28 -7.37 -6.68
N THR A 49 12.52 -7.65 -5.40
CA THR A 49 13.69 -7.14 -4.67
C THR A 49 14.33 -8.27 -3.89
N ASP A 50 15.63 -8.15 -3.67
CA ASP A 50 16.35 -8.94 -2.68
C ASP A 50 16.87 -8.03 -1.56
N CYS A 51 17.22 -8.65 -0.44
CA CYS A 51 17.97 -8.04 0.65
C CYS A 51 18.84 -9.07 1.36
N TYR A 52 20.03 -8.62 1.78
CA TYR A 52 20.96 -9.45 2.55
C TYR A 52 20.40 -9.82 3.93
N THR A 53 19.56 -8.94 4.49
CA THR A 53 18.92 -9.10 5.79
C THR A 53 18.06 -10.36 5.86
N GLY A 54 18.07 -11.03 7.03
CA GLY A 54 17.25 -12.21 7.29
C GLY A 54 15.74 -11.91 7.22
N ALA A 55 14.93 -12.94 6.99
CA ALA A 55 13.48 -12.77 6.81
C ALA A 55 12.79 -12.10 8.01
N PHE A 56 13.14 -12.54 9.22
CA PHE A 56 12.59 -11.98 10.46
C PHE A 56 13.05 -10.54 10.68
N GLU A 57 14.32 -10.25 10.47
CA GLU A 57 14.86 -8.91 10.64
C GLU A 57 14.26 -7.93 9.61
N ASN A 58 14.09 -8.35 8.35
CA ASN A 58 13.39 -7.52 7.36
C ASN A 58 11.92 -7.30 7.73
N TRP A 59 11.25 -8.28 8.33
CA TRP A 59 9.87 -8.13 8.81
C TRP A 59 9.75 -7.13 9.96
N VAL A 60 10.72 -7.10 10.88
CA VAL A 60 10.72 -6.18 12.02
C VAL A 60 11.18 -4.77 11.62
N THR A 61 12.25 -4.67 10.83
CA THR A 61 12.92 -3.39 10.53
C THR A 61 12.53 -2.77 9.20
N GLY A 62 11.85 -3.51 8.33
CA GLY A 62 11.35 -3.00 7.05
C GLY A 62 12.46 -2.57 6.09
N VAL A 63 13.61 -3.26 6.06
CA VAL A 63 14.77 -2.88 5.24
C VAL A 63 14.39 -2.66 3.76
N THR A 64 13.49 -3.47 3.24
CA THR A 64 13.05 -3.43 1.83
C THR A 64 11.93 -2.44 1.53
N ASP A 65 11.26 -1.90 2.57
CA ASP A 65 10.05 -1.10 2.41
C ASP A 65 10.28 0.15 1.59
N GLN A 66 11.38 0.85 1.83
CA GLN A 66 11.65 2.13 1.18
C GLN A 66 11.95 1.96 -0.32
N SER A 67 12.66 0.89 -0.69
CA SER A 67 12.89 0.53 -2.10
C SER A 67 11.56 0.25 -2.81
N LEU A 68 10.71 -0.57 -2.20
CA LEU A 68 9.40 -0.93 -2.72
C LEU A 68 8.48 0.29 -2.81
N ARG A 69 8.45 1.14 -1.78
CA ARG A 69 7.70 2.41 -1.78
C ARG A 69 8.16 3.34 -2.90
N THR A 70 9.46 3.42 -3.17
CA THR A 70 10.00 4.25 -4.25
C THR A 70 9.53 3.75 -5.61
N ILE A 71 9.58 2.43 -5.85
CA ILE A 71 9.05 1.81 -7.07
C ILE A 71 7.54 2.09 -7.18
N ASP A 72 6.79 1.86 -6.10
CA ASP A 72 5.35 2.06 -6.06
C ASP A 72 4.94 3.50 -6.33
N GLN A 73 5.70 4.48 -5.84
CA GLN A 73 5.46 5.90 -6.12
C GLN A 73 5.59 6.20 -7.61
N VAL A 74 6.68 5.75 -8.24
CA VAL A 74 6.92 5.96 -9.68
C VAL A 74 5.84 5.26 -10.52
N MET A 75 5.53 4.00 -10.21
CA MET A 75 4.54 3.22 -10.94
C MET A 75 3.12 3.76 -10.75
N SER A 76 2.76 4.19 -9.54
CA SER A 76 1.47 4.82 -9.26
C SER A 76 1.32 6.15 -10.01
N ALA A 77 2.37 6.97 -10.06
CA ALA A 77 2.37 8.21 -10.83
C ALA A 77 2.18 7.94 -12.33
N ALA A 78 2.78 6.86 -12.85
CA ALA A 78 2.60 6.39 -14.21
C ALA A 78 1.23 5.72 -14.48
N GLY A 79 0.37 5.61 -13.47
CA GLY A 79 -0.93 4.94 -13.56
C GLY A 79 -0.83 3.43 -13.78
N VAL A 80 0.29 2.80 -13.37
CA VAL A 80 0.53 1.36 -13.50
C VAL A 80 0.10 0.67 -12.19
N ILE A 81 -0.67 -0.40 -12.31
CA ILE A 81 -1.33 -1.10 -11.21
C ILE A 81 -0.43 -2.23 -10.70
N LYS A 82 -0.23 -2.26 -9.39
CA LYS A 82 0.57 -3.31 -8.74
C LYS A 82 -0.19 -4.63 -8.66
N ILE A 83 0.36 -5.68 -9.27
CA ILE A 83 -0.15 -7.05 -9.14
C ILE A 83 0.42 -7.71 -7.89
N ASN A 84 1.74 -7.72 -7.74
CA ASN A 84 2.41 -8.45 -6.67
C ASN A 84 3.80 -7.90 -6.36
N GLU A 85 4.36 -8.45 -5.29
CA GLU A 85 5.73 -8.23 -4.83
C GLU A 85 6.39 -9.56 -4.51
N ILE A 86 7.66 -9.69 -4.89
CA ILE A 86 8.50 -10.81 -4.49
C ILE A 86 9.72 -10.24 -3.78
N VAL A 87 9.85 -10.59 -2.51
CA VAL A 87 11.01 -10.25 -1.68
C VAL A 87 11.83 -11.51 -1.44
N MET A 88 13.12 -11.44 -1.75
CA MET A 88 14.12 -12.46 -1.43
C MET A 88 15.01 -11.97 -0.31
N THR A 89 14.73 -12.45 0.90
CA THR A 89 15.54 -12.19 2.10
C THR A 89 16.68 -13.19 2.22
N ASN A 90 17.69 -12.87 3.02
CA ASN A 90 18.86 -13.72 3.25
C ASN A 90 19.61 -14.06 1.95
N SER A 91 19.75 -13.07 1.05
CA SER A 91 20.42 -13.27 -0.23
C SER A 91 21.96 -13.28 -0.15
N TRP A 92 22.53 -13.02 1.03
CA TRP A 92 23.98 -12.93 1.19
C TRP A 92 24.66 -14.28 0.93
N GLY A 93 25.61 -14.32 -0.01
CA GLY A 93 26.32 -15.54 -0.38
C GLY A 93 25.48 -16.58 -1.13
N VAL A 94 24.23 -16.26 -1.47
CA VAL A 94 23.35 -17.17 -2.21
C VAL A 94 23.66 -17.09 -3.70
N GLN A 95 24.16 -18.18 -4.27
CA GLN A 95 24.43 -18.29 -5.71
C GLN A 95 23.24 -18.85 -6.49
N GLU A 96 22.39 -19.65 -5.84
CA GLU A 96 21.22 -20.25 -6.47
C GLU A 96 19.92 -19.90 -5.74
N LEU A 97 18.90 -19.57 -6.53
CA LEU A 97 17.56 -19.34 -6.02
C LEU A 97 16.96 -20.64 -5.48
N SER A 98 16.42 -20.59 -4.25
CA SER A 98 15.78 -21.74 -3.63
C SER A 98 14.59 -22.25 -4.46
N ALA A 99 14.33 -23.56 -4.43
CA ALA A 99 13.25 -24.17 -5.20
C ALA A 99 11.87 -23.55 -4.89
N GLY A 100 11.62 -23.21 -3.62
CA GLY A 100 10.39 -22.53 -3.20
C GLY A 100 10.23 -21.14 -3.85
N LYS A 101 11.30 -20.34 -3.88
CA LYS A 101 11.27 -19.02 -4.53
C LYS A 101 11.18 -19.13 -6.06
N LYS A 102 11.85 -20.11 -6.67
CA LYS A 102 11.68 -20.43 -8.10
C LYS A 102 10.20 -20.73 -8.42
N ALA A 103 9.55 -21.57 -7.62
CA ALA A 103 8.14 -21.91 -7.79
C ALA A 103 7.21 -20.70 -7.59
N GLU A 104 7.49 -19.86 -6.59
CA GLU A 104 6.77 -18.60 -6.36
C GLU A 104 6.88 -17.69 -7.59
N CYS A 105 8.08 -17.43 -8.10
CA CYS A 105 8.32 -16.61 -9.28
C CYS A 105 7.57 -17.15 -10.51
N LEU A 106 7.61 -18.47 -10.74
CA LEU A 106 6.88 -19.10 -11.85
C LEU A 106 5.36 -18.96 -11.70
N LYS A 107 4.83 -19.18 -10.50
CA LYS A 107 3.40 -19.04 -10.20
C LYS A 107 2.95 -17.59 -10.42
N ARG A 108 3.70 -16.61 -9.90
CA ARG A 108 3.38 -15.18 -10.06
C ARG A 108 3.55 -14.73 -11.51
N GLY A 109 4.59 -15.20 -12.21
CA GLY A 109 4.81 -14.90 -13.62
C GLY A 109 3.64 -15.32 -14.51
N LYS A 110 3.08 -16.52 -14.29
CA LYS A 110 1.87 -16.99 -15.01
C LYS A 110 0.64 -16.13 -14.72
N GLN A 111 0.52 -15.59 -13.51
CA GLN A 111 -0.60 -14.74 -13.10
C GLN A 111 -0.58 -13.34 -13.72
N ILE A 112 0.60 -12.82 -14.11
CA ILE A 112 0.71 -11.46 -14.66
C ILE A 112 -0.14 -11.26 -15.92
N ASN A 113 -0.25 -12.30 -16.77
CA ASN A 113 -0.97 -12.21 -18.02
C ASN A 113 -2.49 -12.39 -17.88
N SER A 114 -2.96 -12.96 -16.77
CA SER A 114 -4.38 -13.31 -16.58
C SER A 114 -5.12 -12.38 -15.61
N ILE A 115 -4.41 -11.53 -14.86
CA ILE A 115 -5.03 -10.65 -13.88
C ILE A 115 -5.57 -9.39 -14.56
N GLN A 116 -6.89 -9.29 -14.66
CA GLN A 116 -7.60 -8.02 -14.78
C GLN A 116 -7.93 -7.53 -13.37
N LYS A 117 -6.99 -6.83 -12.72
CA LYS A 117 -7.24 -6.30 -11.38
C LYS A 117 -8.14 -5.07 -11.51
N LYS A 118 -9.40 -5.20 -11.07
CA LYS A 118 -10.32 -4.06 -10.95
C LYS A 118 -9.89 -3.22 -9.75
N ASP A 119 -9.51 -1.98 -10.01
CA ASP A 119 -8.76 -1.12 -9.11
C ASP A 119 -9.65 -0.35 -8.11
N ASP A 120 -10.53 -1.05 -7.40
CA ASP A 120 -11.39 -0.45 -6.37
C ASP A 120 -11.29 -1.20 -5.04
N SER A 121 -10.16 -0.99 -4.35
CA SER A 121 -9.94 -1.45 -2.97
C SER A 121 -10.25 -0.39 -1.91
N THR A 122 -10.72 0.78 -2.32
CA THR A 122 -10.98 1.93 -1.45
C THR A 122 -12.01 1.58 -0.38
N LEU A 123 -13.12 0.93 -0.77
CA LEU A 123 -14.18 0.49 0.13
C LEU A 123 -13.67 -0.49 1.20
N LYS A 124 -12.78 -1.41 0.82
CA LYS A 124 -12.17 -2.38 1.73
C LYS A 124 -11.31 -1.70 2.80
N ARG A 125 -10.56 -0.66 2.43
CA ARG A 125 -9.72 0.11 3.35
C ARG A 125 -10.56 0.89 4.37
N TYR A 126 -11.72 1.40 3.96
CA TYR A 126 -12.64 2.08 4.88
C TYR A 126 -13.31 1.14 5.86
N ILE A 127 -13.77 -0.02 5.38
CA ILE A 127 -14.34 -1.05 6.26
C ILE A 127 -13.29 -1.44 7.32
N GLN A 128 -12.04 -1.65 6.92
CA GLN A 128 -10.95 -1.95 7.86
C GLN A 128 -10.71 -0.82 8.88
N LEU A 129 -10.67 0.44 8.44
CA LEU A 129 -10.49 1.59 9.33
C LEU A 129 -11.66 1.73 10.33
N PHE A 130 -12.89 1.50 9.88
CA PHE A 130 -14.08 1.51 10.72
C PHE A 130 -13.97 0.48 11.85
N PHE A 131 -13.62 -0.76 11.53
CA PHE A 131 -13.45 -1.80 12.55
C PHE A 131 -12.31 -1.49 13.52
N MET A 132 -11.20 -0.91 13.05
CA MET A 132 -10.10 -0.51 13.92
C MET A 132 -10.53 0.55 14.95
N VAL A 133 -11.25 1.59 14.50
CA VAL A 133 -11.74 2.65 15.39
C VAL A 133 -12.84 2.15 16.33
N ALA A 134 -13.78 1.32 15.84
CA ALA A 134 -14.84 0.76 16.66
C ALA A 134 -14.29 -0.09 17.81
N VAL A 135 -13.30 -0.95 17.53
CA VAL A 135 -12.65 -1.78 18.56
C VAL A 135 -11.86 -0.93 19.54
N MET A 136 -11.11 0.07 19.08
CA MET A 136 -10.37 0.98 19.97
C MET A 136 -11.31 1.79 20.88
N ALA A 137 -12.43 2.29 20.34
CA ALA A 137 -13.43 3.02 21.09
C ALA A 137 -14.10 2.13 22.16
N LEU A 138 -14.44 0.88 21.80
CA LEU A 138 -15.01 -0.09 22.73
C LEU A 138 -14.03 -0.43 23.86
N ALA A 139 -12.75 -0.64 23.54
CA ALA A 139 -11.71 -0.90 24.53
C ALA A 139 -11.51 0.29 25.47
N ALA A 140 -11.41 1.52 24.93
CA ALA A 140 -11.21 2.73 25.72
C ALA A 140 -12.37 2.98 26.69
N MET A 141 -13.62 2.93 26.18
CA MET A 141 -14.80 3.14 27.03
C MET A 141 -14.99 1.99 28.02
N GLY A 142 -14.68 0.75 27.65
CA GLY A 142 -14.72 -0.42 28.55
C GLY A 142 -13.74 -0.27 29.72
N ILE A 143 -12.53 0.22 29.47
CA ILE A 143 -11.54 0.51 30.52
C ILE A 143 -12.04 1.64 31.44
N GLN A 144 -12.60 2.72 30.87
CA GLN A 144 -13.14 3.84 31.65
C GLN A 144 -14.30 3.43 32.57
N VAL A 145 -15.17 2.52 32.12
CA VAL A 145 -16.25 1.95 32.94
C VAL A 145 -15.72 0.97 34.00
N GLY A 146 -14.73 0.15 33.65
CA GLY A 146 -14.07 -0.78 34.58
C GLY A 146 -13.35 -0.07 35.73
N LEU A 147 -12.75 1.10 35.45
CA LEU A 147 -12.09 1.96 36.43
C LEU A 147 -13.06 2.89 37.19
N GLY A 148 -14.36 2.84 36.90
CA GLY A 148 -15.37 3.64 37.60
C GLY A 148 -15.34 5.15 37.30
N LEU A 149 -14.65 5.57 36.24
CA LEU A 149 -14.46 6.98 35.88
C LEU A 149 -15.66 7.59 35.13
N MET A 150 -16.69 6.80 34.80
CA MET A 150 -17.89 7.24 34.07
C MET A 150 -19.19 6.61 34.64
N PRO A 151 -20.32 7.33 34.60
CA PRO A 151 -21.62 6.79 35.00
C PRO A 151 -22.01 5.58 34.14
N LYS A 152 -22.43 4.48 34.78
CA LYS A 152 -22.76 3.19 34.13
C LYS A 152 -24.11 3.19 33.39
N THR A 153 -24.89 4.25 33.50
CA THR A 153 -26.21 4.35 32.89
C THR A 153 -26.07 4.53 31.38
N ASN A 154 -26.63 3.57 30.61
CA ASN A 154 -26.76 3.60 29.15
C ASN A 154 -25.44 3.47 28.33
N PHE A 155 -24.43 2.77 28.83
CA PHE A 155 -23.15 2.53 28.13
C PHE A 155 -23.31 2.08 26.67
N TRP A 156 -24.12 1.04 26.42
CA TRP A 156 -24.34 0.50 25.08
C TRP A 156 -24.98 1.51 24.12
N LEU A 157 -25.83 2.40 24.65
CA LEU A 157 -26.53 3.41 23.88
C LEU A 157 -25.60 4.57 23.52
N SER A 158 -24.74 4.99 24.45
CA SER A 158 -23.68 5.98 24.20
C SER A 158 -22.63 5.47 23.23
N TYR A 159 -22.20 4.20 23.38
CA TYR A 159 -21.26 3.55 22.47
C TYR A 159 -21.85 3.44 21.04
N SER A 160 -23.08 2.92 20.91
CA SER A 160 -23.74 2.79 19.62
C SER A 160 -23.94 4.15 18.93
N SER A 161 -24.38 5.16 19.68
CA SER A 161 -24.52 6.54 19.18
C SER A 161 -23.19 7.11 18.66
N PHE A 162 -22.10 6.95 19.42
CA PHE A 162 -20.78 7.40 19.00
C PHE A 162 -20.31 6.73 17.69
N VAL A 163 -20.44 5.39 17.60
CA VAL A 163 -20.03 4.64 16.40
C VAL A 163 -20.84 5.06 15.17
N VAL A 164 -22.15 5.24 15.31
CA VAL A 164 -23.04 5.68 14.22
C VAL A 164 -22.69 7.11 13.78
N ILE A 165 -22.58 8.05 14.72
CA ILE A 165 -22.22 9.45 14.41
C ILE A 165 -20.87 9.52 13.71
N PHE A 166 -19.86 8.80 14.21
CA PHE A 166 -18.53 8.75 13.61
C PHE A 166 -18.56 8.18 12.18
N PHE A 167 -19.32 7.11 11.96
CA PHE A 167 -19.46 6.50 10.63
C PHE A 167 -20.09 7.47 9.63
N VAL A 168 -21.17 8.16 10.03
CA VAL A 168 -21.83 9.18 9.19
C VAL A 168 -20.87 10.32 8.88
N LEU A 169 -20.13 10.82 9.87
CA LEU A 169 -19.11 11.86 9.69
C LEU A 169 -18.03 11.43 8.68
N LEU A 170 -17.50 10.21 8.83
CA LEU A 170 -16.49 9.66 7.93
C LEU A 170 -17.04 9.50 6.50
N ALA A 171 -18.28 9.02 6.35
CA ALA A 171 -18.95 8.90 5.06
C ALA A 171 -19.16 10.26 4.39
N CYS A 172 -19.55 11.29 5.15
CA CYS A 172 -19.70 12.66 4.65
C CYS A 172 -18.37 13.28 4.22
N ILE A 173 -17.32 13.19 5.05
CA ILE A 173 -15.97 13.65 4.70
C ILE A 173 -15.48 12.94 3.45
N LEU A 174 -15.76 11.64 3.33
CA LEU A 174 -15.39 10.87 2.16
C LEU A 174 -16.15 11.34 0.93
N HIS A 175 -17.49 11.41 0.95
CA HIS A 175 -18.29 11.89 -0.17
C HIS A 175 -17.81 13.26 -0.65
N PHE A 176 -17.50 14.16 0.29
CA PHE A 176 -16.91 15.45 -0.01
C PHE A 176 -15.50 15.32 -0.64
N ALA A 177 -14.63 14.49 -0.07
CA ALA A 177 -13.28 14.27 -0.59
C ALA A 177 -13.29 13.60 -1.98
N THR A 178 -14.14 12.60 -2.25
CA THR A 178 -14.29 12.00 -3.59
C THR A 178 -14.83 13.02 -4.59
N TYR A 179 -15.82 13.82 -4.21
CA TYR A 179 -16.40 14.85 -5.06
C TYR A 179 -15.38 15.95 -5.41
N VAL A 180 -14.63 16.44 -4.40
CA VAL A 180 -13.58 17.44 -4.61
C VAL A 180 -12.40 16.88 -5.41
N LYS A 181 -12.05 15.60 -5.21
CA LYS A 181 -10.96 14.93 -5.94
C LYS A 181 -11.34 14.59 -7.39
N HIS A 182 -12.63 14.43 -7.69
CA HIS A 182 -13.13 14.33 -9.07
C HIS A 182 -13.14 15.68 -9.81
N LYS A 183 -13.27 16.81 -9.08
CA LYS A 183 -13.20 18.15 -9.68
C LYS A 183 -11.75 18.61 -9.98
N ARG A 184 -10.75 17.88 -9.50
CA ARG A 184 -9.31 18.10 -9.77
C ARG A 184 -8.68 16.99 -10.63
N LYS A 185 -9.47 16.23 -11.37
CA LYS A 185 -8.98 15.31 -12.41
C LYS A 185 -9.44 15.78 -13.78
#